data_AF-A0A7X9KRK6-F1
#
_entry.id   AF-A0A7X9KRK6-F1
#
_cell.length_a   1.000
_cell.length_b   1.000
_cell.length_c   1.000
_cell.angle_alpha   90.00
_cell.angle_beta   90.00
_cell.angle_gamma   90.00
#
_symmetry.space_group_name_H-M   'P 1'
#
loop_
_entity.id
_entity.type
_entity.pdbx_description
1 polymer ?
#
loop_
_entity_poly.entity_id
_entity_poly.type
_entity_poly.pdbx_seq_one_letter_code
_entity_poly.pdbx_strand_id
1 'polypeptide(L)' 'MVKAGQYNKLKVVRKADFGFYLDDGAEGILLPNRFVPKNLNIGDEIEVLVYHDSEDRLIATTQKPL' A
#
# COMPACT_ATOMS: atom_id res chain seq x y z
N MET A 1 -11.42 5.17 -6.26
CA MET A 1 -10.46 5.19 -7.38
C MET A 1 -9.10 5.56 -6.81
N VAL A 2 -8.12 4.68 -6.96
CA VAL A 2 -6.74 4.93 -6.51
C VAL A 2 -6.05 5.89 -7.49
N LYS A 3 -5.27 6.85 -6.97
CA LYS A 3 -4.49 7.78 -7.80
C LYS A 3 -3.01 7.65 -7.49
N ALA A 4 -2.22 7.31 -8.51
CA ALA A 4 -0.77 7.32 -8.43
C ALA A 4 -0.25 8.77 -8.25
N GLY A 5 0.86 8.92 -7.52
CA GLY A 5 1.43 10.21 -7.13
C GLY A 5 0.66 10.93 -6.02
N GLN A 6 -0.34 10.28 -5.41
CA GLN A 6 -1.17 10.87 -4.34
C GLN A 6 -1.24 9.94 -3.13
N TYR A 7 -1.55 10.54 -1.98
CA TYR A 7 -1.92 9.77 -0.81
C TYR A 7 -3.33 9.24 -0.97
N ASN A 8 -3.50 7.96 -0.66
CA ASN A 8 -4.77 7.25 -0.71
C ASN A 8 -4.96 6.55 0.64
N LYS A 9 -6.18 6.62 1.18
CA LYS A 9 -6.57 5.82 2.35
C LYS A 9 -7.15 4.51 1.85
N LEU A 10 -6.45 3.39 2.09
CA LEU A 10 -6.81 2.08 1.56
C LEU A 10 -6.94 1.05 2.69
N LYS A 11 -7.86 0.10 2.51
CA LYS A 11 -8.10 -0.99 3.46
C LYS A 11 -7.10 -2.12 3.25
N VAL A 12 -6.56 -2.67 4.32
CA VAL A 12 -5.72 -3.86 4.29
C VAL A 12 -6.61 -5.09 4.08
N VAL A 13 -6.39 -5.84 3.00
CA VAL A 13 -7.24 -6.99 2.64
C VAL A 13 -6.53 -8.33 2.75
N ARG A 14 -5.20 -8.36 2.65
CA ARG A 14 -4.42 -9.60 2.71
C ARG A 14 -3.03 -9.35 3.28
N LYS A 15 -2.53 -10.31 4.07
CA LYS A 15 -1.13 -10.36 4.53
C LYS A 15 -0.38 -11.40 3.72
N ALA A 16 0.86 -11.08 3.34
CA ALA A 16 1.80 -11.97 2.68
C ALA A 16 3.17 -11.88 3.39
N ASP A 17 4.09 -12.79 3.07
CA ASP A 17 5.42 -12.82 3.71
C ASP A 17 6.23 -11.54 3.47
N PHE A 18 6.00 -10.87 2.34
CA PHE A 18 6.72 -9.67 1.92
C PHE A 18 5.96 -8.34 2.16
N GLY A 19 4.77 -8.38 2.76
CA GLY A 19 4.01 -7.17 3.06
C GLY A 19 2.50 -7.39 3.18
N PHE A 20 1.76 -6.32 2.93
CA PHE A 20 0.30 -6.32 2.94
C PHE A 20 -0.24 -5.86 1.60
N TYR A 21 -1.36 -6.43 1.17
CA TYR A 21 -2.10 -5.93 0.02
C TYR A 21 -3.23 -5.02 0.49
N LEU A 22 -3.34 -3.89 -0.19
CA LEU A 22 -4.32 -2.84 0.04
C LEU A 22 -5.39 -2.89 -1.06
N ASP A 23 -6.64 -2.68 -0.67
CA ASP A 23 -7.79 -2.73 -1.58
C ASP A 23 -7.77 -1.56 -2.57
N ASP A 24 -7.63 -1.87 -3.86
CA ASP A 24 -7.78 -0.95 -4.98
C ASP A 24 -9.03 -1.23 -5.82
N GLY A 25 -9.86 -2.21 -5.41
CA GLY A 25 -10.97 -2.74 -6.19
C GLY A 25 -10.58 -3.78 -7.26
N ALA A 26 -9.32 -4.23 -7.28
CA ALA A 26 -8.79 -5.21 -8.25
C ALA A 26 -7.89 -6.27 -7.55
N GLU A 27 -6.65 -6.46 -8.01
CA GLU A 27 -5.73 -7.47 -7.48
C GLU A 27 -5.05 -7.04 -6.16
N GLY A 28 -5.17 -5.77 -5.80
CA GLY A 28 -4.60 -5.16 -4.61
C GLY A 28 -3.21 -4.55 -4.85
N ILE A 29 -2.92 -3.48 -4.12
CA ILE A 29 -1.62 -2.77 -4.17
C ILE A 29 -0.75 -3.22 -3.02
N LEU A 30 0.50 -3.59 -3.31
CA LEU A 30 1.45 -4.04 -2.31
C LEU A 30 1.98 -2.87 -1.46
N LEU A 31 1.90 -3.01 -0.13
CA LEU A 31 2.66 -2.28 0.87
C LEU A 31 3.80 -3.19 1.40
N PRO A 32 5.05 -3.02 0.94
CA PRO A 32 6.19 -3.83 1.35
C PRO A 32 6.48 -3.74 2.85
N ASN A 33 6.99 -4.83 3.45
CA ASN A 33 7.33 -4.92 4.89
C ASN A 33 8.12 -3.72 5.43
N ARG A 34 9.08 -3.19 4.68
CA ARG A 34 9.90 -2.03 5.09
C ARG A 34 9.08 -0.75 5.34
N PHE A 35 7.85 -0.68 4.85
CA PHE A 35 6.93 0.45 5.00
C PHE A 35 5.72 0.11 5.87
N VAL A 36 5.67 -1.09 6.46
CA VAL A 36 4.57 -1.51 7.33
C VAL A 36 4.78 -0.96 8.74
N PRO A 37 3.81 -0.24 9.33
CA PRO A 37 3.87 0.17 10.72
C PRO A 37 3.64 -1.03 11.66
N LYS A 38 4.18 -0.96 12.89
CA LYS A 38 4.27 -2.10 13.83
C LYS A 38 2.95 -2.82 14.14
N ASN A 39 1.81 -2.13 14.06
CA ASN A 39 0.51 -2.65 14.49
C ASN A 39 -0.53 -2.72 13.36
N LEU A 40 -0.09 -2.88 12.11
CA LEU A 40 -1.02 -3.00 10.97
C LEU A 40 -1.60 -4.42 10.87
N ASN A 41 -2.92 -4.52 10.81
CA ASN A 41 -3.65 -5.78 10.68
C ASN A 41 -4.57 -5.78 9.44
N ILE A 42 -5.02 -6.98 9.05
CA ILE A 42 -6.06 -7.12 8.02
C ILE A 42 -7.35 -6.48 8.53
N GLY A 43 -7.99 -5.67 7.69
CA GLY A 43 -9.20 -4.93 8.02
C GLY A 43 -8.96 -3.46 8.35
N ASP A 44 -7.74 -3.09 8.75
CA ASP A 44 -7.37 -1.70 9.06
C ASP A 44 -7.37 -0.84 7.80
N GLU A 45 -7.54 0.48 7.97
CA GLU A 45 -7.28 1.45 6.91
C GLU A 45 -5.96 2.17 7.16
N ILE A 46 -5.19 2.39 6.09
CA ILE A 46 -3.91 3.08 6.15
C ILE A 46 -3.80 4.12 5.04
N GLU A 47 -3.25 5.28 5.37
CA GLU A 47 -2.89 6.31 4.40
C GLU A 47 -1.50 6.01 3.82
N VAL A 48 -1.42 5.89 2.49
CA VAL A 48 -0.19 5.55 1.76
C VAL A 48 -0.05 6.39 0.50
N LEU A 49 1.19 6.72 0.13
CA LEU A 49 1.50 7.23 -1.20
C LEU A 49 1.54 6.05 -2.18
N VAL A 50 0.77 6.13 -3.25
CA VAL A 50 0.78 5.13 -4.33
C VAL A 50 1.61 5.63 -5.49
N TYR A 51 2.50 4.82 -6.05
CA TYR A 51 3.38 5.17 -7.16
C TYR A 51 3.74 3.94 -8.02
N HIS A 52 4.36 4.15 -9.17
CA HIS A 52 4.89 3.07 -10.01
C HIS A 52 6.34 2.75 -9.61
N ASP A 53 6.66 1.48 -9.42
CA ASP A 53 8.05 1.05 -9.22
C ASP A 53 8.84 1.02 -10.55
N SER A 54 10.08 0.51 -10.52
CA SER A 54 10.93 0.42 -11.71
C SER A 54 10.43 -0.58 -12.77
N GLU A 55 9.47 -1.43 -12.43
CA GLU A 55 8.85 -2.41 -13.32
C GLU A 55 7.44 -1.98 -13.76
N ASP A 56 7.11 -0.70 -13.59
CA ASP A 56 5.81 -0.08 -13.91
C ASP A 56 4.62 -0.69 -13.13
N ARG A 57 4.88 -1.28 -11.95
CA ARG A 57 3.83 -1.83 -11.09
C ARG A 57 3.41 -0.81 -10.05
N LEU A 58 2.10 -0.77 -9.76
CA LEU A 58 1.57 0.04 -8.67
C LEU A 58 1.99 -0.53 -7.31
N ILE A 59 2.61 0.32 -6.48
CA ILE A 59 3.08 0.00 -5.13
C ILE A 59 2.73 1.12 -4.16
N ALA A 60 2.61 0.78 -2.89
CA ALA A 60 2.30 1.70 -1.79
C ALA A 60 3.49 1.89 -0.85
N THR A 61 3.62 3.09 -0.27
CA THR A 61 4.57 3.41 0.79
C THR A 61 3.94 4.31 1.86
N THR A 62 4.35 4.13 3.11
CA THR A 62 4.05 5.06 4.23
C THR A 62 5.13 6.12 4.40
N GLN A 63 6.24 6.02 3.65
CA GLN A 63 7.27 7.05 3.66
C GLN A 63 6.73 8.35 3.09
N LYS A 64 7.08 9.45 3.76
CA LYS A 64 6.83 10.79 3.25
C LYS A 64 8.05 11.26 2.45
N PRO A 65 7.87 11.87 1.26
CA PRO A 65 8.94 12.59 0.60
C PRO A 65 9.54 13.62 1.57
N LEU A 66 10.87 13.74 1.56
CA LEU A 66 11.59 14.81 2.26
C LEU A 66 11.42 16.15 1.51
#